data_AF-A0A6P8ISN1-F1
#
_entry.id   AF-A0A6P8ISN1-F1
#
_cell.length_a   1.000
_cell.length_b   1.000
_cell.length_c   1.000
_cell.angle_alpha   90.00
_cell.angle_beta   90.00
_cell.angle_gamma   90.00
#
_symmetry.space_group_name_H-M   'P 1'
#
loop_
_entity.id
_entity.type
_entity.pdbx_description
1 polymer ?
#
loop_
_entity_poly.entity_id
_entity_poly.type
_entity_poly.pdbx_seq_one_letter_code
_entity_poly.pdbx_strand_id
1 'polypeptide(L)'
;MESFKIVTVVLSSTFLLASLTNALSVDACLERHNKYRNRHGAPPLKWDSYLAKHALEWANELSRLGKLKRDTQKKYSEYDRYREAGGCEAAPDYAPPFTSQFTQLVWKFTERLGVAVVDDIVVARYHPPGNFPGEFVTEVRCRDEKKVKKVYKNT
;
A
#
# COMPACT_ATOMS: atom_id res chain seq x y z
N MET A 1 -29.07 51.17 28.00
CA MET A 1 -28.49 51.18 26.65
C MET A 1 -27.52 50.03 26.57
N GLU A 2 -28.01 48.92 26.05
CA GLU A 2 -27.27 47.70 25.74
C GLU A 2 -26.12 48.01 24.78
N SER A 3 -24.91 47.57 25.11
CA SER A 3 -23.74 47.65 24.24
C SER A 3 -23.07 46.27 24.24
N PHE A 4 -23.65 45.37 23.46
CA PHE A 4 -23.01 44.12 23.05
C PHE A 4 -21.73 44.44 22.26
N LYS A 5 -20.59 43.90 22.70
CA LYS A 5 -19.41 43.73 21.84
C LYS A 5 -19.31 42.27 21.44
N ILE A 6 -19.82 41.96 20.25
CA ILE A 6 -19.59 40.70 19.56
C ILE A 6 -18.10 40.61 19.23
N VAL A 7 -17.40 39.65 19.83
CA VAL A 7 -16.06 39.25 19.38
C VAL A 7 -16.26 38.24 18.26
N THR A 8 -16.18 38.71 17.02
CA THR A 8 -16.15 37.84 15.84
C THR A 8 -14.79 37.14 15.81
N VAL A 9 -14.73 35.87 16.24
CA VAL A 9 -13.60 35.01 15.89
C VAL A 9 -13.80 34.62 14.42
N VAL A 10 -13.09 35.30 13.53
CA VAL A 10 -12.96 34.85 12.14
C VAL A 10 -12.15 33.56 12.20
N LEU A 11 -12.84 32.42 12.16
CA LEU A 11 -12.22 31.14 11.85
C LEU A 11 -11.66 31.28 10.43
N SER A 12 -10.35 31.52 10.31
CA SER A 12 -9.66 31.42 9.04
C SER A 12 -9.71 29.96 8.61
N SER A 13 -10.79 29.63 7.88
CA SER A 13 -11.17 28.28 7.47
C SER A 13 -10.24 27.65 6.43
N THR A 14 -9.04 28.19 6.23
CA THR A 14 -8.05 27.64 5.30
C THR A 14 -7.00 26.76 5.99
N PHE A 15 -6.88 26.75 7.32
CA PHE A 15 -5.90 25.89 8.00
C PHE A 15 -6.44 24.53 8.47
N LEU A 16 -7.76 24.28 8.42
CA LEU A 16 -8.32 22.97 8.76
C LEU A 16 -8.47 22.03 7.55
N LEU A 17 -8.43 22.56 6.32
CA LEU A 17 -8.64 21.77 5.10
C LEU A 17 -7.38 21.03 4.61
N ALA A 18 -6.18 21.53 4.92
CA ALA A 18 -4.92 20.87 4.55
C ALA A 18 -4.66 19.58 5.36
N SER A 19 -5.26 19.43 6.54
CA SER A 19 -5.15 18.21 7.34
C SER A 19 -6.10 17.10 6.89
N LEU A 20 -7.17 17.42 6.15
CA LEU A 20 -8.16 16.42 5.72
C LEU A 20 -7.76 15.72 4.41
N THR A 21 -6.91 16.33 3.58
CA THR A 21 -6.51 15.76 2.29
C THR A 21 -5.47 14.63 2.42
N ASN A 22 -4.66 14.63 3.48
CA ASN A 22 -3.64 13.59 3.68
C ASN A 22 -4.19 12.35 4.43
N ALA A 23 -5.13 12.55 5.36
CA ALA A 23 -5.77 11.46 6.10
C ALA A 23 -6.57 10.52 5.18
N LEU A 24 -7.19 11.08 4.13
CA LEU A 24 -7.96 10.29 3.15
C LEU A 24 -7.10 9.32 2.31
N SER A 25 -5.76 9.46 2.29
CA SER A 25 -4.87 8.65 1.44
C SER A 25 -4.25 7.44 2.17
N VAL A 26 -3.99 7.55 3.48
CA VAL A 26 -3.33 6.50 4.28
C VAL A 26 -4.29 5.35 4.60
N ASP A 27 -5.48 5.66 5.12
CA ASP A 27 -6.47 4.63 5.49
C ASP A 27 -6.95 3.88 4.25
N ALA A 28 -7.20 4.60 3.15
CA ALA A 28 -7.55 4.00 1.86
C ALA A 28 -6.43 3.09 1.32
N CYS A 29 -5.17 3.41 1.59
CA CYS A 29 -4.04 2.59 1.19
C CYS A 29 -4.02 1.27 1.97
N LEU A 30 -4.12 1.34 3.31
CA LEU A 30 -4.17 0.14 4.16
C LEU A 30 -5.38 -0.74 3.82
N GLU A 31 -6.55 -0.13 3.64
CA GLU A 31 -7.77 -0.85 3.25
C GLU A 31 -7.58 -1.56 1.90
N ARG A 32 -7.00 -0.88 0.90
CA ARG A 32 -6.72 -1.48 -0.40
C ARG A 32 -5.74 -2.64 -0.32
N HIS A 33 -4.67 -2.51 0.49
CA HIS A 33 -3.73 -3.60 0.76
C HIS A 33 -4.47 -4.79 1.37
N ASN A 34 -5.29 -4.56 2.40
CA ASN A 34 -6.00 -5.62 3.11
C ASN A 34 -7.07 -6.30 2.24
N LYS A 35 -7.78 -5.53 1.40
CA LYS A 35 -8.72 -6.07 0.40
C LYS A 35 -7.99 -6.96 -0.59
N TYR A 36 -6.81 -6.56 -1.05
CA TYR A 36 -6.00 -7.36 -1.96
C TYR A 36 -5.45 -8.61 -1.26
N ARG A 37 -4.84 -8.49 -0.08
CA ARG A 37 -4.34 -9.61 0.74
C ARG A 37 -5.40 -10.67 1.01
N ASN A 38 -6.63 -10.27 1.32
CA ASN A 38 -7.74 -11.21 1.52
C ASN A 38 -8.04 -12.05 0.25
N ARG A 39 -7.90 -11.49 -0.95
CA ARG A 39 -8.06 -12.24 -2.21
C ARG A 39 -6.99 -13.32 -2.38
N HIS A 40 -5.86 -13.19 -1.71
CA HIS A 40 -4.77 -14.17 -1.68
C HIS A 40 -4.74 -14.99 -0.38
N GLY A 41 -5.71 -14.79 0.53
CA GLY A 41 -5.76 -15.51 1.81
C GLY A 41 -4.66 -15.11 2.79
N ALA A 42 -4.01 -13.95 2.59
CA ALA A 42 -3.07 -13.37 3.54
C ALA A 42 -3.83 -12.57 4.63
N PRO A 43 -3.43 -12.65 5.91
CA PRO A 43 -4.04 -11.88 7.01
C PRO A 43 -3.95 -10.37 6.78
N PRO A 44 -4.89 -9.55 7.28
CA PRO A 44 -4.81 -8.09 7.14
C PRO A 44 -3.60 -7.52 7.89
N LEU A 45 -2.97 -6.51 7.29
CA LEU A 45 -1.92 -5.71 7.90
C LEU A 45 -2.51 -4.70 8.90
N LYS A 46 -1.70 -4.32 9.87
CA LYS A 46 -1.96 -3.21 10.80
C LYS A 46 -1.11 -2.02 10.41
N TRP A 47 -1.64 -0.81 10.58
CA TRP A 47 -0.87 0.40 10.39
C TRP A 47 0.27 0.50 11.42
N ASP A 48 1.42 1.00 10.98
CA ASP A 48 2.56 1.26 11.84
C ASP A 48 3.16 2.64 11.53
N SER A 49 3.03 3.55 12.50
CA SER A 49 3.48 4.94 12.36
C SER A 49 5.01 5.07 12.30
N TYR A 50 5.75 4.14 12.92
CA TYR A 50 7.21 4.12 12.82
C TYR A 50 7.64 3.77 11.39
N LEU A 51 7.04 2.73 10.80
CA LEU A 51 7.29 2.40 9.39
C LEU A 51 6.88 3.53 8.45
N ALA A 52 5.76 4.21 8.72
CA ALA A 52 5.29 5.32 7.89
C ALA A 52 6.22 6.52 7.94
N LYS A 53 6.75 6.86 9.12
CA LYS A 53 7.78 7.90 9.28
C LYS A 53 9.02 7.59 8.42
N HIS A 54 9.53 6.36 8.48
CA HIS A 54 10.67 5.95 7.67
C HIS A 54 10.36 5.80 6.17
N ALA A 55 9.10 5.57 5.82
CA ALA A 55 8.65 5.63 4.42
C ALA A 55 8.69 7.09 3.92
N LEU A 56 8.27 8.05 4.74
CA LEU A 56 8.27 9.47 4.42
C LEU A 56 9.69 10.02 4.25
N GLU A 57 10.60 9.68 5.16
CA GLU A 57 12.03 10.04 5.06
C GLU A 57 12.61 9.57 3.71
N TRP A 58 12.31 8.34 3.30
CA TRP A 58 12.79 7.80 2.04
C TRP A 58 12.10 8.40 0.82
N ALA A 59 10.79 8.66 0.88
CA ALA A 59 10.05 9.30 -0.19
C ALA A 59 10.56 10.73 -0.48
N ASN A 60 10.87 11.50 0.57
CA ASN A 60 11.49 12.81 0.44
C ASN A 60 12.86 12.74 -0.23
N GLU A 61 13.70 11.77 0.16
CA GLU A 61 15.01 11.59 -0.47
C GLU A 61 14.88 11.20 -1.95
N LEU A 62 13.94 10.31 -2.29
CA LEU A 62 13.69 9.93 -3.68
C LEU A 62 13.17 11.11 -4.52
N SER A 63 12.29 11.94 -3.96
CA SER A 63 11.79 13.17 -4.61
C SER A 63 12.96 14.13 -4.88
N ARG A 64 13.78 14.40 -3.86
CA ARG A 64 14.97 15.27 -3.97
C ARG A 64 15.95 14.80 -5.04
N LEU A 65 16.11 13.49 -5.18
CA LEU A 65 17.05 12.91 -6.14
C LEU A 65 16.50 12.84 -7.58
N GLY A 66 15.18 13.01 -7.79
CA GLY A 66 14.54 12.85 -9.11
C GLY A 66 14.75 11.46 -9.72
N LYS A 67 15.01 10.43 -8.89
CA LYS A 67 15.50 9.11 -9.34
C LYS A 67 14.41 8.15 -9.80
N LEU A 68 13.14 8.47 -9.55
CA LEU A 68 12.05 7.58 -9.94
C LEU A 68 11.50 7.96 -11.31
N LYS A 69 11.70 7.05 -12.27
CA LYS A 69 10.97 7.09 -13.53
C LYS A 69 9.70 6.28 -13.38
N ARG A 70 8.56 6.89 -13.71
CA ARG A 70 7.28 6.19 -13.81
C ARG A 70 7.37 5.22 -14.99
N ASP A 71 7.20 3.93 -14.75
CA ASP A 71 7.04 2.96 -15.83
C ASP A 71 5.63 3.11 -16.42
N THR A 72 5.52 3.86 -17.51
CA THR A 72 4.27 4.14 -18.22
C THR A 72 3.84 3.01 -19.15
N GLN A 73 4.67 1.96 -19.30
CA GLN A 73 4.45 0.87 -20.27
C GLN A 73 3.97 -0.43 -19.62
N LYS A 74 3.56 -0.43 -18.34
CA LYS A 74 3.07 -1.62 -17.64
C LYS A 74 1.78 -2.17 -18.29
N LYS A 75 1.95 -3.06 -19.28
CA LYS A 75 0.89 -3.84 -19.91
C LYS A 75 0.30 -4.91 -18.98
N TYR A 76 1.06 -5.36 -17.97
CA TYR A 76 0.70 -6.45 -17.07
C TYR A 76 0.93 -6.08 -15.61
N SER A 77 0.02 -6.52 -14.73
CA SER A 77 0.23 -6.40 -13.28
C SER A 77 1.36 -7.32 -12.81
N GLU A 78 2.00 -7.02 -11.69
CA GLU A 78 3.06 -7.88 -11.12
C GLU A 78 2.53 -9.28 -10.76
N TYR A 79 1.25 -9.38 -10.43
CA TYR A 79 0.58 -10.66 -10.22
C TYR A 79 0.44 -11.49 -11.51
N ASP A 80 0.08 -10.86 -12.64
CA ASP A 80 -0.01 -11.57 -13.92
C ASP A 80 1.36 -12.12 -14.33
N ARG A 81 2.42 -11.33 -14.12
CA ARG A 81 3.81 -11.77 -14.34
C ARG A 81 4.19 -12.95 -13.43
N TYR A 82 3.81 -12.89 -12.15
CA TYR A 82 4.05 -13.97 -11.21
C TYR A 82 3.37 -15.28 -11.64
N ARG A 83 2.13 -15.19 -12.13
CA ARG A 83 1.40 -16.35 -12.68
C ARG A 83 2.01 -16.86 -13.97
N GLU A 84 2.35 -15.99 -14.92
CA GLU A 84 3.00 -16.38 -16.18
C GLU A 84 4.37 -17.03 -15.96
N ALA A 85 5.06 -16.69 -14.87
CA ALA A 85 6.29 -17.35 -14.44
C ALA A 85 6.06 -18.71 -13.75
N GLY A 86 4.82 -19.22 -13.68
CA GLY A 86 4.49 -20.51 -13.07
C GLY A 86 4.35 -20.48 -11.54
N GLY A 87 4.36 -19.29 -10.92
CA GLY A 87 4.39 -19.16 -9.47
C GLY A 87 3.10 -19.60 -8.76
N CYS A 88 2.01 -19.85 -9.50
CA CYS A 88 0.77 -20.40 -8.97
C CYS A 88 0.75 -21.93 -8.94
N GLU A 89 1.52 -22.54 -9.82
CA GLU A 89 1.64 -23.97 -10.01
C GLU A 89 2.75 -24.53 -9.12
N ALA A 90 3.91 -23.88 -9.14
CA ALA A 90 5.05 -24.16 -8.28
C ALA A 90 5.68 -22.84 -7.85
N ALA A 91 5.53 -22.49 -6.57
CA ALA A 91 6.12 -21.25 -6.07
C ALA A 91 7.66 -21.32 -6.21
N PRO A 92 8.28 -20.25 -6.72
CA PRO A 92 9.71 -20.25 -7.04
C PRO A 92 10.58 -20.06 -5.79
N ASP A 93 11.84 -20.48 -5.83
CA ASP A 93 12.79 -20.24 -4.73
C ASP A 93 13.12 -18.75 -4.56
N TYR A 94 12.95 -17.94 -5.62
CA TYR A 94 13.21 -16.51 -5.63
C TYR A 94 12.07 -15.77 -6.32
N ALA A 95 11.83 -14.51 -5.93
CA ALA A 95 10.86 -13.66 -6.62
C ALA A 95 11.21 -13.55 -8.11
N PRO A 96 10.30 -13.91 -9.04
CA PRO A 96 10.52 -13.69 -10.45
C PRO A 96 10.74 -12.20 -10.76
N PRO A 97 11.45 -11.86 -11.85
CA PRO A 97 11.70 -10.47 -12.22
C PRO A 97 10.42 -9.62 -12.22
N PHE A 98 10.48 -8.45 -11.60
CA PHE A 98 9.38 -7.49 -11.54
C PHE A 98 8.11 -7.99 -10.82
N THR A 99 8.24 -8.93 -9.87
CA THR A 99 7.10 -9.43 -9.06
C THR A 99 7.22 -9.11 -7.57
N SER A 100 8.33 -8.52 -7.15
CA SER A 100 8.71 -8.39 -5.73
C SER A 100 7.76 -7.51 -4.92
N GLN A 101 7.07 -6.54 -5.55
CA GLN A 101 6.08 -5.73 -4.82
C GLN A 101 4.80 -6.52 -4.60
N PHE A 102 4.36 -7.30 -5.60
CA PHE A 102 3.23 -8.21 -5.44
C PHE A 102 3.50 -9.21 -4.30
N THR A 103 4.61 -9.93 -4.36
CA THR A 103 4.92 -11.00 -3.40
C THR A 103 5.10 -10.44 -1.99
N GLN A 104 5.72 -9.27 -1.82
CA GLN A 104 5.80 -8.60 -0.52
C GLN A 104 4.41 -8.18 -0.01
N LEU A 105 3.55 -7.63 -0.88
CA LEU A 105 2.23 -7.16 -0.49
C LEU A 105 1.37 -8.30 0.06
N VAL A 106 1.46 -9.49 -0.55
CA VAL A 106 0.68 -10.67 -0.12
C VAL A 106 1.43 -11.62 0.81
N TRP A 107 2.64 -11.26 1.25
CA TRP A 107 3.45 -12.08 2.14
C TRP A 107 2.70 -12.38 3.43
N LYS A 108 2.40 -13.65 3.68
CA LYS A 108 1.48 -14.09 4.73
C LYS A 108 1.95 -13.66 6.12
N PHE A 109 3.24 -13.78 6.40
CA PHE A 109 3.84 -13.47 7.71
C PHE A 109 4.09 -11.98 7.95
N THR A 110 3.99 -11.14 6.92
CA THR A 110 4.06 -9.68 7.12
C THR A 110 2.80 -9.20 7.86
N GLU A 111 2.99 -8.40 8.90
CA GLU A 111 1.91 -7.97 9.81
C GLU A 111 1.64 -6.47 9.78
N ARG A 112 2.65 -5.66 9.46
CA ARG A 112 2.63 -4.21 9.63
C ARG A 112 2.95 -3.51 8.33
N LEU A 113 2.29 -2.37 8.12
CA LEU A 113 2.44 -1.50 6.97
C LEU A 113 2.62 -0.06 7.41
N GLY A 114 3.61 0.62 6.83
CA GLY A 114 3.69 2.07 6.83
C GLY A 114 3.88 2.58 5.40
N VAL A 115 3.12 3.60 5.02
CA VAL A 115 3.16 4.19 3.67
C VAL A 115 3.35 5.69 3.78
N ALA A 116 4.09 6.25 2.84
CA ALA A 116 4.15 7.69 2.62
C ALA A 116 4.03 8.02 1.14
N VAL A 117 3.50 9.21 0.87
CA VAL A 117 3.38 9.78 -0.46
C VAL A 117 4.03 11.16 -0.44
N VAL A 118 4.98 11.38 -1.34
CA VAL A 118 5.63 12.69 -1.57
C VAL A 118 5.63 12.92 -3.08
N ASP A 119 4.99 14.00 -3.53
CA ASP A 119 4.71 14.22 -4.96
C ASP A 119 4.01 13.00 -5.60
N ASP A 120 4.59 12.43 -6.66
CA ASP A 120 4.12 11.22 -7.33
C ASP A 120 4.76 9.92 -6.78
N ILE A 121 5.55 10.02 -5.71
CA ILE A 121 6.34 8.90 -5.16
C ILE A 121 5.59 8.28 -4.00
N VAL A 122 5.28 6.99 -4.13
CA VAL A 122 4.70 6.18 -3.05
C VAL A 122 5.77 5.23 -2.53
N VAL A 123 6.04 5.28 -1.22
CA VAL A 123 6.93 4.34 -0.53
C VAL A 123 6.11 3.55 0.47
N ALA A 124 6.14 2.22 0.36
CA ALA A 124 5.56 1.31 1.34
C ALA A 124 6.68 0.54 2.06
N ARG A 125 6.56 0.43 3.39
CA ARG A 125 7.43 -0.36 4.26
C ARG A 125 6.61 -1.40 5.00
N TYR A 126 7.20 -2.58 5.14
CA TYR A 126 6.55 -3.77 5.67
C TYR A 126 7.37 -4.36 6.83
N HIS A 127 6.69 -4.91 7.83
CA HIS A 127 7.34 -5.65 8.91
C HIS A 127 6.50 -6.86 9.40
N PRO A 128 7.11 -8.03 9.61
CA PRO A 128 8.43 -8.42 9.10
C PRO A 128 8.52 -8.30 7.56
N PRO A 129 9.71 -8.06 6.99
CA PRO A 129 9.87 -8.06 5.53
C PRO A 129 9.57 -9.45 4.97
N GLY A 130 9.24 -9.52 3.69
CA GLY A 130 9.05 -10.76 2.96
C GLY A 130 10.10 -10.95 1.86
N ASN A 131 9.76 -11.77 0.87
CA ASN A 131 10.63 -12.12 -0.26
C ASN A 131 11.92 -12.85 0.16
N PHE A 132 11.86 -13.63 1.24
CA PHE A 132 12.96 -14.51 1.63
C PHE A 132 13.07 -15.70 0.66
N PRO A 133 14.27 -16.00 0.13
CA PRO A 133 14.46 -17.16 -0.72
C PRO A 133 14.02 -18.46 -0.04
N GLY A 134 13.33 -19.33 -0.78
CA GLY A 134 12.83 -20.61 -0.29
C GLY A 134 11.51 -20.55 0.51
N GLU A 135 10.98 -19.36 0.82
CA GLU A 135 9.77 -19.22 1.64
C GLU A 135 8.48 -18.94 0.81
N PHE A 136 8.58 -18.76 -0.50
CA PHE A 136 7.44 -18.37 -1.35
C PHE A 136 6.29 -19.38 -1.32
N VAL A 137 6.60 -20.68 -1.23
CA VAL A 137 5.58 -21.76 -1.18
C VAL A 137 4.62 -21.57 0.00
N THR A 138 5.13 -21.14 1.16
CA THR A 138 4.33 -20.95 2.38
C THR A 138 3.73 -19.55 2.48
N GLU A 139 4.41 -18.56 1.90
CA GLU A 139 4.14 -17.14 2.14
C GLU A 139 3.35 -16.44 1.03
N VAL A 140 3.39 -16.95 -0.21
CA VAL A 140 2.71 -16.35 -1.36
C VAL A 140 1.68 -17.33 -1.91
N ARG A 141 0.43 -16.89 -1.96
CA ARG A 141 -0.67 -17.67 -2.53
C ARG A 141 -1.27 -16.97 -3.74
N CYS A 142 -1.69 -17.77 -4.72
CA CYS A 142 -2.46 -17.23 -5.83
C CYS A 142 -3.89 -16.90 -5.44
N ARG A 143 -4.51 -16.06 -6.28
CA ARG A 143 -5.79 -15.44 -6.00
C ARG A 143 -6.89 -16.49 -5.89
N ASP A 144 -7.67 -16.43 -4.82
CA ASP A 144 -8.87 -17.25 -4.65
C ASP A 144 -9.99 -16.71 -5.55
N GLU A 145 -10.25 -17.40 -6.67
CA GLU A 145 -11.26 -17.00 -7.65
C GLU A 145 -12.69 -16.96 -7.08
N LYS A 146 -12.98 -17.77 -6.05
CA LYS A 146 -14.31 -17.79 -5.41
C LYS A 146 -14.56 -16.49 -4.64
N LYS A 147 -13.53 -15.97 -3.96
CA LYS A 147 -13.61 -14.66 -3.28
C LYS A 147 -13.75 -13.51 -4.26
N VAL A 148 -13.10 -13.58 -5.41
CA VAL A 148 -13.19 -12.53 -6.45
C VAL A 148 -14.61 -12.43 -7.00
N LYS A 149 -15.23 -13.55 -7.38
CA LYS A 149 -16.60 -13.57 -7.92
C LYS A 149 -17.65 -13.06 -6.92
N LYS A 150 -17.44 -13.25 -5.60
CA LYS A 150 -18.33 -12.71 -4.56
C LYS A 150 -18.25 -11.18 -4.46
N VAL A 151 -17.06 -10.59 -4.65
CA VAL A 151 -16.89 -9.12 -4.63
C VAL A 151 -17.65 -8.46 -5.79
N TYR A 152 -17.58 -9.01 -7.00
CA TYR A 152 -18.26 -8.44 -8.18
C TYR A 152 -19.78 -8.64 -8.20
N LYS A 153 -20.33 -9.53 -7.36
CA LYS A 153 -21.78 -9.70 -7.20
C LYS A 153 -22.40 -8.76 -6.14
N ASN A 154 -21.57 -8.12 -5.32
CA ASN A 154 -22.01 -7.28 -4.20
C ASN A 154 -21.69 -5.78 -4.41
N THR A 155 -21.38 -5.39 -5.64
CA THR A 155 -21.18 -4.01 -6.12
C THR A 155 -21.99 -3.82 -7.38
#